data_AF-A0A0J1FS33-F1
#
_entry.id   AF-A0A0J1FS33-F1
#
_cell.length_a   1.000
_cell.length_b   1.000
_cell.length_c   1.000
_cell.angle_alpha   90.00
_cell.angle_beta   90.00
_cell.angle_gamma   90.00
#
_symmetry.space_group_name_H-M   'P 1'
#
loop_
_entity.id
_entity.type
_entity.pdbx_description
1 polymer ?
#
loop_
_entity_poly.entity_id
_entity_poly.type
_entity_poly.pdbx_seq_one_letter_code
_entity_poly.pdbx_strand_id
1 'polypeptide(L)' 'MLCAEVSVYPQKTNSSSDVINKSISSLSNENIKYEVGSLSTHIDGNDEQVWNGIKKVFDAAKTSGEVSMVVTISNSAH' A
#
# COMPACT_ATOMS: atom_id res chain seq x y z
N MET A 1 -14.32 -7.24 -8.01
CA MET A 1 -12.90 -7.22 -8.36
C MET A 1 -12.49 -5.77 -8.32
N LEU A 2 -11.52 -5.48 -7.48
CA LEU A 2 -11.10 -4.14 -7.16
C LEU A 2 -9.59 -4.08 -7.39
N CYS A 3 -9.13 -2.93 -7.83
CA CYS A 3 -7.72 -2.61 -8.03
C CYS A 3 -7.43 -1.33 -7.27
N ALA A 4 -6.24 -1.22 -6.68
CA ALA A 4 -5.82 0.01 -6.02
C ALA A 4 -4.36 0.34 -6.30
N GLU A 5 -4.10 1.61 -6.54
CA GLU A 5 -2.74 2.17 -6.52
C GLU A 5 -2.52 2.91 -5.21
N VAL A 6 -1.46 2.56 -4.49
CA VAL A 6 -1.13 3.12 -3.18
C VAL A 6 0.23 3.80 -3.23
N SER A 7 0.28 5.07 -2.83
CA SER A 7 1.53 5.81 -2.59
C SER A 7 1.61 6.26 -1.14
N VAL A 8 2.71 5.88 -0.46
CA VAL A 8 2.96 6.18 0.95
C VAL A 8 4.01 7.28 1.05
N TYR A 9 3.70 8.32 1.83
CA TYR A 9 4.55 9.49 2.04
C TYR A 9 4.84 9.65 3.54
N PRO A 10 5.90 8.99 4.05
CA PRO A 10 6.37 9.18 5.41
C PRO A 10 6.78 10.63 5.64
N GLN A 11 6.37 11.22 6.76
CA GLN A 11 6.68 12.60 7.10
C GLN A 11 7.76 12.68 8.17
N LYS A 12 8.55 13.76 8.16
CA LYS A 12 9.52 14.09 9.22
C LYS A 12 10.53 12.96 9.52
N THR A 13 10.87 12.14 8.53
CA THR A 13 11.82 11.02 8.65
C THR A 13 12.91 11.09 7.59
N ASN A 14 14.12 10.66 7.95
CA ASN A 14 15.25 10.51 7.03
C ASN A 14 15.31 9.10 6.40
N SER A 15 14.43 8.19 6.84
CA SER A 15 14.41 6.79 6.42
C SER A 15 13.13 6.44 5.64
N SER A 16 12.67 7.35 4.77
CA SER A 16 11.41 7.20 4.04
C SER A 16 11.33 5.89 3.25
N SER A 17 12.42 5.50 2.59
CA SER A 17 12.50 4.25 1.83
C SER A 17 12.29 3.01 2.70
N ASP A 18 12.83 3.00 3.92
CA ASP A 18 12.66 1.88 4.85
C ASP A 18 11.21 1.77 5.33
N VAL A 19 10.57 2.91 5.60
CA VAL A 19 9.15 2.94 5.98
C VAL A 19 8.29 2.42 4.83
N ILE A 20 8.51 2.90 3.60
CA ILE A 20 7.77 2.46 2.42
C ILE A 20 7.95 0.95 2.21
N ASN A 21 9.19 0.47 2.20
CA ASN A 21 9.50 -0.95 1.98
C ASN A 21 8.88 -1.84 3.06
N LYS A 22 8.97 -1.47 4.35
CA LYS A 22 8.32 -2.22 5.43
C LYS A 22 6.79 -2.25 5.29
N SER A 23 6.21 -1.14 4.83
CA SER A 23 4.77 -1.02 4.62
C SER A 23 4.29 -1.94 3.49
N ILE A 24 5.02 -1.97 2.37
CA ILE A 24 4.71 -2.85 1.23
C ILE A 24 4.93 -4.32 1.61
N SER A 25 6.00 -4.65 2.34
CA SER A 25 6.24 -6.01 2.84
C SER A 25 5.13 -6.53 3.76
N SER A 26 4.25 -5.67 4.28
CA SER A 26 3.06 -6.15 5.02
C SER A 26 2.05 -6.89 4.12
N LEU A 27 2.11 -6.68 2.80
CA LEU A 27 1.29 -7.37 1.79
C LEU A 27 1.79 -8.76 1.44
N SER A 28 3.08 -9.08 1.68
CA SER A 28 3.65 -10.39 1.31
C SER A 28 3.05 -11.57 2.09
N ASN A 29 2.39 -11.29 3.21
CA ASN A 29 1.71 -12.29 4.03
C ASN A 29 0.25 -12.51 3.63
N GLU A 30 -0.25 -11.74 2.65
CA GLU A 30 -1.60 -11.83 2.14
C GLU A 30 -1.61 -12.64 0.84
N ASN A 31 -2.68 -13.42 0.62
CA ASN A 31 -2.92 -14.08 -0.65
C ASN A 31 -3.47 -13.06 -1.68
N ILE A 32 -2.76 -11.94 -1.86
CA ILE A 32 -3.13 -10.80 -2.69
C ILE A 32 -2.04 -10.54 -3.73
N LYS A 33 -2.45 -10.17 -4.94
CA LYS A 33 -1.51 -9.81 -6.00
C LYS A 33 -1.13 -8.33 -5.81
N TYR A 34 0.16 -8.04 -5.85
CA TYR A 34 0.65 -6.66 -5.84
C TYR A 34 1.91 -6.52 -6.70
N GLU A 35 2.13 -5.32 -7.21
CA GLU A 35 3.29 -4.96 -8.03
C GLU A 35 3.83 -3.60 -7.58
N VAL A 36 5.13 -3.53 -7.28
CA VAL A 36 5.78 -2.30 -6.84
C VAL A 36 6.30 -1.55 -8.05
N GLY A 37 5.67 -0.41 -8.34
CA GLY A 37 6.11 0.53 -9.37
C GLY A 37 7.11 1.56 -8.84
N SER A 38 7.49 2.50 -9.70
CA SER A 38 8.42 3.59 -9.35
C SER A 38 7.83 4.66 -8.43
N LEU A 39 6.51 4.80 -8.39
CA LEU A 39 5.80 5.85 -7.65
C LEU A 39 4.68 5.32 -6.73
N SER A 40 4.04 4.22 -7.13
CA SER A 40 2.93 3.60 -6.41
C SER A 40 3.09 2.08 -6.42
N THR A 41 2.41 1.43 -5.48
CA THR A 41 2.22 -0.02 -5.48
C THR A 41 0.82 -0.32 -5.99
N HIS A 42 0.73 -1.15 -7.03
CA HIS A 42 -0.53 -1.66 -7.55
C HIS A 42 -0.95 -2.89 -6.74
N ILE A 43 -2.24 -2.98 -6.38
CA ILE A 43 -2.82 -4.05 -5.58
C ILE A 43 -4.08 -4.56 -6.30
N ASP A 44 -4.15 -5.86 -6.57
CA ASP A 44 -5.26 -6.52 -7.25
C ASP A 44 -5.83 -7.67 -6.40
N GLY A 45 -7.16 -7.77 -6.37
CA GLY A 45 -7.83 -8.90 -5.74
C GLY A 45 -9.35 -8.81 -5.76
N ASN A 46 -9.98 -9.63 -4.93
CA ASN A 46 -11.35 -9.37 -4.55
C ASN A 46 -11.43 -8.13 -3.65
N ASP A 47 -12.64 -7.61 -3.48
CA ASP A 47 -12.86 -6.33 -2.82
C ASP A 47 -12.30 -6.32 -1.38
N GLU A 48 -12.56 -7.39 -0.61
CA GLU A 48 -12.08 -7.51 0.77
C GLU A 48 -10.55 -7.59 0.86
N GLN A 49 -9.92 -8.33 -0.05
CA GLN A 49 -8.46 -8.42 -0.14
C GLN A 49 -7.85 -7.03 -0.33
N VAL A 50 -8.34 -6.25 -1.29
CA VAL A 50 -7.75 -4.94 -1.58
C VAL A 50 -7.98 -3.95 -0.44
N TRP A 51 -9.17 -3.91 0.16
CA TRP A 51 -9.41 -3.07 1.34
C TRP A 51 -8.50 -3.45 2.51
N ASN A 52 -8.32 -4.75 2.77
CA ASN A 52 -7.40 -5.22 3.81
C ASN A 52 -5.94 -4.88 3.48
N GLY A 53 -5.55 -4.99 2.21
CA GLY A 53 -4.22 -4.60 1.73
C GLY A 53 -3.93 -3.11 1.97
N ILE A 54 -4.83 -2.22 1.54
CA ILE A 54 -4.72 -0.77 1.77
C ILE A 54 -4.59 -0.47 3.26
N LYS A 55 -5.46 -1.07 4.09
CA LYS A 55 -5.44 -0.88 5.54
C LYS A 55 -4.11 -1.32 6.15
N LYS A 56 -3.59 -2.47 5.75
CA LYS A 56 -2.31 -3.01 6.27
C LYS A 56 -1.12 -2.13 5.90
N VAL A 57 -1.05 -1.65 4.67
CA VAL A 57 0.01 -0.74 4.23
C VAL A 57 -0.01 0.53 5.09
N PHE A 58 -1.18 1.13 5.29
CA PHE A 58 -1.30 2.31 6.15
C PHE A 58 -0.94 2.04 7.61
N ASP A 59 -1.47 0.95 8.17
CA ASP A 59 -1.23 0.54 9.55
C ASP A 59 0.25 0.24 9.81
N ALA A 60 0.95 -0.37 8.86
CA ALA A 60 2.39 -0.60 8.93
C ALA A 60 3.17 0.71 8.84
N ALA A 61 2.84 1.59 7.90
CA ALA A 61 3.53 2.86 7.70
C ALA A 61 3.41 3.78 8.93
N LYS A 62 2.22 3.90 9.51
CA LYS A 62 1.96 4.78 10.66
C LYS A 62 2.68 4.35 11.94
N THR A 63 3.16 3.10 12.03
CA THR A 63 4.00 2.66 13.17
C THR A 63 5.34 3.41 13.23
N SER A 64 5.78 3.97 12.10
CA SER A 64 7.04 4.71 11.98
C SER A 64 6.88 6.23 12.14
N GLY A 65 5.67 6.73 12.43
CA GLY A 65 5.38 8.14 12.65
C GLY A 65 4.23 8.68 11.79
N GLU A 66 4.23 10.00 11.57
CA GLU A 66 3.26 10.67 10.73
C GLU A 66 3.40 10.22 9.27
N VAL A 67 2.29 9.89 8.63
CA VAL A 67 2.26 9.42 7.25
C VAL A 67 1.05 9.98 6.52
N SER A 68 1.25 10.36 5.26
CA SER A 68 0.17 10.58 4.31
C SER A 68 0.16 9.44 3.31
N MET A 69 -1.03 8.99 2.92
CA MET A 69 -1.18 7.94 1.92
C MET A 69 -2.22 8.38 0.91
N VAL A 70 -1.87 8.30 -0.37
CA VAL A 70 -2.79 8.52 -1.48
C VAL A 70 -3.18 7.17 -2.02
N VAL A 71 -4.49 6.97 -2.22
CA VAL A 71 -5.03 5.74 -2.77
C VAL A 71 -5.96 6.09 -3.92
N THR A 72 -5.70 5.52 -5.08
CA THR A 72 -6.64 5.50 -6.20
C THR A 72 -7.27 4.11 -6.24
N ILE A 73 -8.59 4.05 -6.28
CA ILE A 73 -9.35 2.79 -6.28
C ILE A 73 -10.17 2.72 -7.56
N SER A 74 -10.14 1.56 -8.21
CA SER A 74 -10.94 1.30 -9.39
C SER A 74 -11.62 -0.06 -9.33
N ASN A 75 -12.81 -0.15 -9.92
CA ASN A 75 -13.48 -1.40 -10.24
C ASN A 75 -13.36 -1.76 -11.75
N SER A 76 -12.51 -1.04 -12.48
CA SER A 76 -12.21 -1.33 -13.88
C SER A 76 -11.33 -2.56 -13.98
N ALA A 77 -11.68 -3.49 -14.88
CA ALA A 77 -10.81 -4.58 -15.25
C ALA A 77 -9.54 -4.03 -15.91
N HIS A 78 -8.39 -4.29 -15.30
CA HIS A 78 -7.07 -4.15 -15.91
C HIS A 78 -6.51 -5.52 -16.25
#